data_AF-A0A243QHZ9-F1
#
_entry.id   AF-A0A243QHZ9-F1
#
_cell.length_a   1.000
_cell.length_b   1.000
_cell.length_c   1.000
_cell.angle_alpha   90.00
_cell.angle_beta   90.00
_cell.angle_gamma   90.00
#
_symmetry.space_group_name_H-M   'P 1'
#
loop_
_entity.id
_entity.type
_entity.pdbx_description
1 polymer ?
#
loop_
_entity_poly.entity_id
_entity_poly.type
_entity_poly.pdbx_seq_one_letter_code
_entity_poly.pdbx_strand_id
1 'polypeptide(L)'
;MSHPATPTSRRTLEQWLARARTKDRYDAYDLNAAKARLMRRRDLRNGRACPFHGGESRNGAEATAFMTDPPAWTLPEESTADIDRALGDLQAVSLLLLLSPTADRDLADFIDDHFAHEAGARTFGCLLHLCGDVDGARFWWQFAAGAGDDAAKYCLFLDHAQCGEFHDAEHWGRELALHRFAPDEFLGARSAAP
;
A
#
# COMPACT_ATOMS: atom_id res chain seq x y z
N MET A 1 0.09 -43.81 -33.49
CA MET A 1 0.07 -44.25 -32.08
C MET A 1 -0.30 -43.04 -31.25
N SER A 2 -1.58 -42.88 -30.94
CA SER A 2 -2.11 -41.70 -30.24
C SER A 2 -2.51 -42.12 -28.83
N HIS A 3 -1.79 -41.61 -27.82
CA HIS A 3 -2.11 -41.86 -26.41
C HIS A 3 -3.32 -40.98 -26.00
N PRO A 4 -4.42 -41.54 -25.48
CA PRO A 4 -5.50 -40.73 -24.93
C PRO A 4 -5.09 -40.20 -23.55
N ALA A 5 -5.12 -38.87 -23.38
CA ALA A 5 -4.93 -38.21 -22.10
C ALA A 5 -6.02 -38.65 -21.12
N THR A 6 -5.63 -39.16 -19.96
CA THR A 6 -6.51 -39.77 -18.97
C THR A 6 -7.41 -38.72 -18.29
N PRO A 7 -8.74 -38.94 -18.22
CA PRO A 7 -9.70 -38.01 -17.60
C PRO A 7 -9.56 -37.87 -16.08
N THR A 8 -8.73 -38.70 -15.44
CA THR A 8 -8.54 -38.74 -13.98
C THR A 8 -7.82 -37.49 -13.47
N SER A 9 -6.81 -37.00 -14.18
CA SER A 9 -5.99 -35.85 -13.73
C SER A 9 -6.81 -34.56 -13.59
N ARG A 10 -7.83 -34.37 -14.42
CA ARG A 10 -8.65 -33.15 -14.42
C ARG A 10 -9.60 -33.10 -13.22
N ARG A 11 -10.18 -34.25 -12.84
CA ARG A 11 -10.98 -34.38 -11.60
C ARG A 11 -10.16 -34.16 -10.34
N THR A 12 -8.91 -34.63 -10.33
CA THR A 12 -8.01 -34.44 -9.18
C THR A 12 -7.61 -32.97 -9.01
N LEU A 13 -7.28 -32.28 -10.10
CA LEU A 13 -6.98 -30.84 -10.07
C LEU A 13 -8.18 -30.02 -9.60
N GLU A 14 -9.37 -30.28 -10.13
CA GLU A 14 -10.59 -29.58 -9.71
C GLU A 14 -10.92 -29.81 -8.24
N GLN A 15 -10.66 -31.00 -7.70
CA GLN A 15 -10.82 -31.28 -6.27
C GLN A 15 -9.80 -30.53 -5.40
N TRP A 16 -8.54 -30.46 -5.83
CA TRP A 16 -7.52 -29.66 -5.15
C TRP A 16 -7.84 -28.16 -5.19
N LEU A 17 -8.27 -27.66 -6.35
CA LEU A 17 -8.70 -26.27 -6.51
C LEU A 17 -9.99 -25.97 -5.73
N ALA A 18 -10.94 -26.90 -5.67
CA ALA A 18 -12.16 -26.73 -4.88
C ALA A 18 -11.89 -26.73 -3.37
N ARG A 19 -10.88 -27.48 -2.93
CA ARG A 19 -10.43 -27.49 -1.52
C ARG A 19 -9.56 -26.27 -1.18
N ALA A 20 -8.82 -25.75 -2.16
CA ALA A 20 -8.01 -24.54 -2.04
C ALA A 20 -8.82 -23.25 -2.25
N ARG A 21 -10.01 -23.32 -2.86
CA ARG A 21 -10.96 -22.20 -2.88
C ARG A 21 -11.35 -21.90 -1.44
N THR A 22 -10.80 -20.83 -0.91
CA THR A 22 -11.33 -20.14 0.26
C THR A 22 -12.80 -19.83 -0.02
N LYS A 23 -13.71 -20.48 0.72
CA LYS A 23 -15.15 -20.23 0.65
C LYS A 23 -15.40 -18.73 0.81
N ASP A 24 -16.16 -18.15 -0.12
CA ASP A 24 -17.01 -16.96 0.04
C ASP A 24 -16.52 -15.96 1.10
N ARG A 25 -15.26 -15.57 0.95
CA ARG A 25 -14.61 -14.50 1.72
C ARG A 25 -14.62 -13.19 0.91
N TYR A 26 -14.93 -13.34 -0.38
CA TYR A 26 -15.05 -12.41 -1.50
C TYR A 26 -16.30 -11.53 -1.62
N ASP A 27 -17.39 -11.91 -0.98
CA ASP A 27 -18.70 -11.77 -1.63
C ASP A 27 -19.23 -10.35 -1.58
N ALA A 28 -18.81 -9.63 -0.54
CA ALA A 28 -19.04 -8.21 -0.36
C ALA A 28 -18.00 -7.34 -1.08
N TYR A 29 -16.92 -7.94 -1.60
CA TYR A 29 -15.85 -7.24 -2.29
C TYR A 29 -16.21 -7.05 -3.77
N ASP A 30 -16.39 -5.79 -4.19
CA ASP A 30 -16.67 -5.48 -5.60
C ASP A 30 -15.43 -5.70 -6.47
N LEU A 31 -15.31 -6.94 -6.97
CA LEU A 31 -14.25 -7.39 -7.88
C LEU A 31 -14.18 -6.55 -9.17
N ASN A 32 -15.30 -6.01 -9.65
CA ASN A 32 -15.30 -5.19 -10.85
C ASN A 32 -14.73 -3.80 -10.58
N ALA A 33 -15.09 -3.20 -9.45
CA ALA A 33 -14.48 -1.94 -9.00
C ALA A 33 -12.99 -2.14 -8.68
N ALA A 34 -12.60 -3.24 -8.02
CA ALA A 34 -11.21 -3.58 -7.75
C ALA A 34 -10.41 -3.77 -9.05
N LYS A 35 -10.97 -4.48 -10.02
CA LYS A 35 -10.38 -4.63 -11.36
C LYS A 35 -10.24 -3.30 -12.08
N ALA A 36 -11.25 -2.43 -12.03
CA ALA A 36 -11.19 -1.10 -12.64
C ALA A 36 -10.08 -0.23 -12.01
N ARG A 37 -9.86 -0.33 -10.70
CA ARG A 37 -8.75 0.33 -9.99
C ARG A 37 -7.39 -0.23 -10.40
N LEU A 38 -7.25 -1.56 -10.48
CA LEU A 38 -6.01 -2.21 -10.96
C LEU A 38 -5.69 -1.81 -12.40
N MET A 39 -6.70 -1.72 -13.27
CA MET A 39 -6.53 -1.24 -14.64
C MET A 39 -6.15 0.24 -14.68
N ARG A 40 -6.84 1.10 -13.91
CA ARG A 40 -6.49 2.53 -13.79
C ARG A 40 -5.06 2.73 -13.27
N ARG A 41 -4.63 1.94 -12.28
CA ARG A 41 -3.25 1.94 -11.77
C ARG A 41 -2.25 1.49 -12.81
N ARG A 42 -2.56 0.43 -13.56
CA ARG A 42 -1.74 -0.05 -14.67
C ARG A 42 -1.62 1.01 -15.77
N ASP A 43 -2.68 1.76 -16.03
CA ASP A 43 -2.69 2.83 -17.04
C ASP A 43 -1.89 4.05 -16.58
N LEU A 44 -1.99 4.43 -15.30
CA LEU A 44 -1.14 5.45 -14.67
C LEU A 44 0.35 5.04 -14.66
N ARG A 45 0.63 3.78 -14.29
CA ARG A 45 1.97 3.18 -14.30
C ARG A 45 2.57 3.06 -15.71
N ASN A 46 1.74 2.89 -16.74
CA ASN A 46 2.17 2.83 -18.15
C ASN A 46 2.14 4.19 -18.86
N GLY A 47 1.94 5.30 -18.13
CA GLY A 47 2.05 6.66 -18.67
C GLY A 47 0.97 7.03 -19.70
N ARG A 48 -0.22 6.40 -19.67
CA ARG A 48 -1.34 6.80 -20.55
C ARG A 48 -2.47 7.47 -19.77
N ALA A 49 -2.46 8.81 -19.88
CA ALA A 49 -3.52 9.78 -19.63
C ALA A 49 -3.81 10.18 -18.18
N CYS A 50 -3.34 11.38 -17.83
CA CYS A 50 -4.10 12.28 -16.96
C CYS A 50 -4.99 13.17 -17.84
N PRO A 51 -6.33 13.10 -17.74
CA PRO A 51 -7.18 14.26 -17.93
C PRO A 51 -7.61 14.75 -16.55
N PHE A 52 -7.01 15.84 -16.12
CA PHE A 52 -7.46 16.63 -14.97
C PHE A 52 -8.96 16.92 -15.10
N HIS A 53 -9.79 16.38 -14.20
CA HIS A 53 -11.18 16.79 -14.05
C HIS A 53 -11.40 17.21 -12.60
N GLY A 54 -11.66 18.51 -12.43
CA GLY A 54 -12.19 19.08 -11.21
C GLY A 54 -13.70 18.81 -11.07
N GLY A 55 -14.17 18.96 -9.83
CA GLY A 55 -15.57 18.87 -9.41
C GLY A 55 -15.87 17.55 -8.72
N GLU A 56 -16.62 17.45 -7.63
CA GLU A 56 -17.43 18.42 -6.90
C GLU A 56 -17.81 17.79 -5.55
N SER A 57 -18.01 18.66 -4.55
CA SER A 57 -18.45 18.34 -3.20
C SER A 57 -19.86 17.75 -3.17
N ARG A 58 -20.07 16.66 -2.41
CA ARG A 58 -21.39 16.27 -1.89
C ARG A 58 -21.33 15.73 -0.47
N ASN A 59 -22.01 16.49 0.38
CA ASN A 59 -22.40 16.34 1.78
C ASN A 59 -22.70 14.92 2.31
N GLY A 60 -22.28 14.72 3.58
CA GLY A 60 -23.21 14.49 4.68
C GLY A 60 -23.43 13.05 5.12
N ALA A 61 -22.69 12.59 6.13
CA ALA A 61 -23.18 11.64 7.12
C ALA A 61 -22.43 11.85 8.45
N GLU A 62 -23.20 12.19 9.47
CA GLU A 62 -22.76 12.38 10.85
C GLU A 62 -22.22 11.07 11.43
N ALA A 63 -21.09 11.13 12.13
CA ALA A 63 -20.68 10.08 13.05
C ALA A 63 -20.22 10.71 14.36
N THR A 64 -21.08 10.54 15.36
CA THR A 64 -20.94 10.94 16.75
C THR A 64 -19.62 10.46 17.35
N ALA A 65 -18.88 11.39 17.95
CA ALA A 65 -17.71 11.13 18.75
C ALA A 65 -18.06 10.22 19.95
N PHE A 66 -17.39 9.08 20.04
CA PHE A 66 -17.26 8.32 21.27
C PHE A 66 -15.77 8.17 21.61
N MET A 67 -15.46 8.48 22.86
CA MET A 67 -14.14 8.54 23.47
C MET A 67 -13.64 7.13 23.82
N THR A 68 -12.53 6.60 23.25
CA THR A 68 -11.54 5.74 23.95
C THR A 68 -10.29 5.34 23.15
N ASP A 69 -9.19 5.18 23.92
CA ASP A 69 -7.88 4.53 23.68
C ASP A 69 -6.79 5.21 22.81
N PRO A 70 -5.49 5.02 23.15
CA PRO A 70 -4.35 5.61 22.42
C PRO A 70 -4.40 5.14 20.96
N PRO A 71 -3.90 5.92 19.98
CA PRO A 71 -4.21 5.71 18.57
C PRO A 71 -3.86 4.27 18.16
N ALA A 72 -4.88 3.43 18.17
CA ALA A 72 -4.76 2.05 17.80
C ALA A 72 -4.54 2.09 16.30
N TRP A 73 -3.47 1.46 15.81
CA TRP A 73 -3.32 1.15 14.41
C TRP A 73 -4.64 0.57 13.91
N THR A 74 -5.43 1.37 13.20
CA THR A 74 -6.67 0.92 12.60
C THR A 74 -6.25 0.08 11.41
N LEU A 75 -6.29 -1.25 11.59
CA LEU A 75 -6.23 -2.15 10.46
C LEU A 75 -7.29 -1.67 9.45
N PRO A 76 -6.95 -1.52 8.17
CA PRO A 76 -7.94 -1.17 7.16
C PRO A 76 -9.12 -2.13 7.30
N GLU A 77 -10.34 -1.61 7.50
CA GLU A 77 -11.50 -2.44 7.22
C GLU A 77 -11.44 -2.74 5.72
N GLU A 78 -12.00 -3.87 5.29
CA GLU A 78 -11.98 -4.26 3.86
C GLU A 78 -12.94 -3.37 3.05
N SER A 79 -12.72 -2.06 3.06
CA SER A 79 -13.56 -1.00 2.51
C SER A 79 -12.84 -0.23 1.41
N THR A 80 -13.60 0.21 0.41
CA THR A 80 -13.06 1.00 -0.70
C THR A 80 -12.56 2.38 -0.25
N ALA A 81 -13.12 2.93 0.83
CA ALA A 81 -12.69 4.21 1.40
C ALA A 81 -11.28 4.11 2.00
N ASP A 82 -10.93 2.96 2.60
CA ASP A 82 -9.62 2.74 3.21
C ASP A 82 -8.52 2.58 2.16
N ILE A 83 -8.86 2.00 1.00
CA ILE A 83 -7.96 1.92 -0.17
C ILE A 83 -7.65 3.31 -0.72
N ASP A 84 -8.67 4.16 -0.92
CA ASP A 84 -8.49 5.50 -1.47
C ASP A 84 -7.75 6.43 -0.48
N ARG A 85 -8.01 6.27 0.82
CA ARG A 85 -7.26 6.94 1.89
C ARG A 85 -5.78 6.51 1.90
N ALA A 86 -5.51 5.20 1.83
CA ALA A 86 -4.14 4.68 1.80
C ALA A 86 -3.33 5.22 0.60
N LEU A 87 -3.96 5.36 -0.57
CA LEU A 87 -3.33 5.99 -1.73
C LEU A 87 -2.97 7.45 -1.48
N GLY A 88 -3.91 8.23 -0.93
CA GLY A 88 -3.69 9.65 -0.60
C GLY A 88 -2.59 9.82 0.46
N ASP A 89 -2.59 8.97 1.48
CA ASP A 89 -1.59 8.97 2.55
C ASP A 89 -0.21 8.57 2.01
N LEU A 90 -0.12 7.60 1.09
CA LEU A 90 1.15 7.19 0.50
C LEU A 90 1.77 8.32 -0.34
N GLN A 91 0.95 9.03 -1.12
CA GLN A 91 1.38 10.22 -1.84
C GLN A 91 1.86 11.32 -0.88
N ALA A 92 1.09 11.56 0.19
CA ALA A 92 1.42 12.55 1.20
C ALA A 92 2.74 12.26 1.93
N VAL A 93 2.92 11.02 2.42
CA VAL A 93 4.16 10.53 3.03
C VAL A 93 5.33 10.69 2.07
N SER A 94 5.17 10.24 0.83
CA SER A 94 6.26 10.26 -0.16
C SER A 94 6.73 11.69 -0.44
N LEU A 95 5.80 12.65 -0.54
CA LEU A 95 6.13 14.05 -0.68
C LEU A 95 6.77 14.64 0.59
N LEU A 96 6.25 14.31 1.78
CA LEU A 96 6.83 14.80 3.04
C LEU A 96 8.26 14.33 3.25
N LEU A 97 8.53 13.05 2.99
CA LEU A 97 9.86 12.47 3.09
C LEU A 97 10.82 13.07 2.06
N LEU A 98 10.38 13.24 0.81
CA LEU A 98 11.21 13.82 -0.25
C LEU A 98 11.50 15.32 -0.03
N LEU A 99 10.58 16.03 0.63
CA LEU A 99 10.73 17.45 0.97
C LEU A 99 11.33 17.67 2.37
N SER A 100 11.73 16.61 3.06
CA SER A 100 12.41 16.70 4.35
C SER A 100 13.73 17.49 4.21
N PRO A 101 14.12 18.33 5.18
CA PRO A 101 15.42 18.98 5.20
C PRO A 101 16.62 18.01 5.19
N THR A 102 16.39 16.72 5.44
CA THR A 102 17.43 15.69 5.41
C THR A 102 17.49 14.94 4.07
N ALA A 103 16.51 15.13 3.17
CA ALA A 103 16.35 14.28 1.99
C ALA A 103 17.55 14.33 1.04
N ASP A 104 18.16 15.51 0.87
CA ASP A 104 19.36 15.71 0.05
C ASP A 104 20.56 14.98 0.64
N ARG A 105 20.75 15.08 1.96
CA ARG A 105 21.80 14.37 2.68
C ARG A 105 21.57 12.86 2.67
N ASP A 106 20.37 12.40 2.97
CA ASP A 106 20.02 10.98 3.01
C ASP A 106 20.31 10.34 1.63
N LEU A 107 19.97 11.04 0.53
CA LEU A 107 20.27 10.58 -0.82
C LEU A 107 21.77 10.64 -1.15
N ALA A 108 22.51 11.65 -0.68
CA ALA A 108 23.96 11.72 -0.86
C ALA A 108 24.67 10.59 -0.11
N ASP A 109 24.35 10.41 1.17
CA ASP A 109 24.89 9.35 2.02
C ASP A 109 24.56 7.96 1.43
N PHE A 110 23.39 7.80 0.80
CA PHE A 110 23.01 6.58 0.08
C PHE A 110 23.85 6.30 -1.17
N ILE A 111 24.22 7.33 -1.93
CA ILE A 111 25.12 7.16 -3.09
C ILE A 111 26.55 6.86 -2.61
N ASP A 112 27.01 7.58 -1.60
CA ASP A 112 28.36 7.45 -1.04
C ASP A 112 28.57 6.09 -0.36
N ASP A 113 27.54 5.56 0.31
CA ASP A 113 27.55 4.24 0.96
C ASP A 113 27.12 3.10 0.01
N HIS A 114 27.30 3.27 -1.30
CA HIS A 114 27.03 2.24 -2.31
C HIS A 114 25.64 1.59 -2.19
N PHE A 115 24.62 2.42 -1.95
CA PHE A 115 23.22 2.05 -1.80
C PHE A 115 22.87 1.23 -0.55
N ALA A 116 23.67 1.33 0.52
CA ALA A 116 23.40 0.63 1.78
C ALA A 116 22.67 1.48 2.84
N HIS A 117 22.58 2.80 2.64
CA HIS A 117 21.95 3.70 3.62
C HIS A 117 20.42 3.61 3.62
N GLU A 118 19.82 3.27 4.76
CA GLU A 118 18.39 3.00 4.93
C GLU A 118 17.51 4.23 4.72
N ALA A 119 17.92 5.39 5.24
CA ALA A 119 17.14 6.63 5.13
C ALA A 119 17.13 7.14 3.67
N GLY A 120 18.25 6.99 2.97
CA GLY A 120 18.31 7.34 1.55
C GLY A 120 17.63 6.32 0.65
N ALA A 121 17.66 5.04 0.98
CA ALA A 121 16.84 4.03 0.30
C ALA A 121 15.34 4.32 0.42
N ARG A 122 14.87 4.70 1.62
CA ARG A 122 13.49 5.16 1.85
C ARG A 122 13.15 6.36 0.95
N THR A 123 13.97 7.41 0.98
CA THR A 123 13.76 8.63 0.19
C THR A 123 13.81 8.35 -1.32
N PHE A 124 14.71 7.48 -1.77
CA PHE A 124 14.78 7.04 -3.15
C PHE A 124 13.54 6.25 -3.57
N GLY A 125 13.01 5.38 -2.69
CA GLY A 125 11.73 4.70 -2.90
C GLY A 125 10.56 5.69 -3.07
N CYS A 126 10.50 6.74 -2.25
CA CYS A 126 9.51 7.81 -2.40
C CYS A 126 9.63 8.56 -3.74
N LEU A 127 10.85 8.84 -4.19
CA LEU A 127 11.10 9.44 -5.50
C LEU A 127 10.58 8.54 -6.63
N LEU A 128 10.91 7.24 -6.60
CA LEU A 128 10.46 6.27 -7.60
C LEU A 128 8.94 6.15 -7.63
N HIS A 129 8.29 6.11 -6.46
CA HIS A 129 6.83 6.08 -6.35
C HIS A 129 6.19 7.31 -7.03
N LEU A 130 6.71 8.51 -6.76
CA LEU A 130 6.22 9.75 -7.36
C LEU A 130 6.48 9.81 -8.88
N CYS A 131 7.53 9.15 -9.36
CA CYS A 131 7.81 8.97 -10.78
C CYS A 131 6.99 7.84 -11.44
N GLY A 132 6.20 7.09 -10.67
CA GLY A 132 5.37 5.99 -11.15
C GLY A 132 6.06 4.62 -11.22
N ASP A 133 7.31 4.51 -10.79
CA ASP A 133 8.02 3.23 -10.65
C ASP A 133 7.72 2.58 -9.29
N VAL A 134 6.52 2.01 -9.21
CA VAL A 134 5.98 1.38 -7.99
C VAL A 134 6.73 0.11 -7.59
N ASP A 135 7.22 -0.67 -8.54
CA ASP A 135 7.96 -1.91 -8.24
C ASP A 135 9.35 -1.57 -7.69
N GLY A 136 10.02 -0.57 -8.29
CA GLY A 136 11.27 -0.03 -7.77
C GLY A 136 11.09 0.58 -6.38
N ALA A 137 10.03 1.35 -6.16
CA ALA A 137 9.72 1.92 -4.85
C ALA A 137 9.56 0.84 -3.78
N ARG A 138 8.76 -0.20 -4.06
CA ARG A 138 8.54 -1.32 -3.14
C ARG A 138 9.84 -2.04 -2.77
N PHE A 139 10.73 -2.26 -3.74
CA PHE A 139 12.04 -2.87 -3.47
C PHE A 139 12.85 -2.07 -2.45
N TRP A 140 12.98 -0.76 -2.65
CA TRP A 140 13.80 0.08 -1.76
C TRP A 140 13.15 0.28 -0.39
N TRP A 141 11.82 0.34 -0.32
CA TRP A 141 11.14 0.34 0.97
C TRP A 141 11.30 -0.97 1.71
N GLN A 142 11.30 -2.13 1.04
CA GLN A 142 11.59 -3.42 1.67
C GLN A 142 13.02 -3.49 2.22
N PHE A 143 13.99 -2.96 1.46
CA PHE A 143 15.37 -2.84 1.93
C PHE A 143 15.46 -2.00 3.20
N ALA A 144 14.93 -0.77 3.17
CA ALA A 144 14.99 0.15 4.30
C ALA A 144 14.21 -0.38 5.52
N ALA A 145 13.04 -0.98 5.31
CA ALA A 145 12.26 -1.62 6.36
C ALA A 145 13.01 -2.78 7.02
N GLY A 146 13.73 -3.60 6.23
CA GLY A 146 14.59 -4.67 6.72
C GLY A 146 15.80 -4.16 7.52
N ALA A 147 16.27 -2.94 7.22
CA ALA A 147 17.30 -2.24 7.99
C ALA A 147 16.75 -1.53 9.26
N GLY A 148 15.42 -1.56 9.48
CA GLY A 148 14.78 -1.01 10.67
C GLY A 148 14.12 0.36 10.49
N ASP A 149 14.04 0.89 9.26
CA ASP A 149 13.41 2.16 8.99
C ASP A 149 11.87 2.08 9.10
N ASP A 150 11.31 2.72 10.13
CA ASP A 150 9.86 2.68 10.40
C ASP A 150 9.05 3.50 9.38
N ALA A 151 9.61 4.55 8.80
CA ALA A 151 8.91 5.30 7.76
C ALA A 151 8.80 4.49 6.45
N ALA A 152 9.79 3.65 6.14
CA ALA A 152 9.73 2.69 5.04
C ALA A 152 8.71 1.57 5.31
N LYS A 153 8.64 1.04 6.54
CA LYS A 153 7.58 0.10 6.94
C LYS A 153 6.19 0.73 6.77
N TYR A 154 6.04 2.00 7.10
CA TYR A 154 4.78 2.73 6.90
C TYR A 154 4.44 2.91 5.41
N CYS A 155 5.43 3.20 4.56
CA CYS A 155 5.22 3.21 3.11
C CYS A 155 4.75 1.85 2.59
N LEU A 156 5.32 0.73 3.08
CA LEU A 156 4.89 -0.62 2.71
C LEU A 156 3.48 -0.94 3.20
N PHE A 157 3.15 -0.56 4.44
CA PHE A 157 1.80 -0.67 4.97
C PHE A 157 0.77 -0.02 4.02
N LEU A 158 1.02 1.23 3.64
CA LEU A 158 0.14 1.98 2.75
C LEU A 158 0.12 1.41 1.33
N ASP A 159 1.27 0.97 0.79
CA ASP A 159 1.37 0.36 -0.53
C ASP A 159 0.60 -0.96 -0.64
N HIS A 160 0.65 -1.80 0.40
CA HIS A 160 -0.15 -3.02 0.47
C HIS A 160 -1.63 -2.70 0.69
N ALA A 161 -1.96 -1.75 1.57
CA ALA A 161 -3.34 -1.33 1.82
C ALA A 161 -4.02 -0.79 0.56
N GLN A 162 -3.36 0.09 -0.20
CA GLN A 162 -3.92 0.58 -1.46
C GLN A 162 -4.09 -0.55 -2.49
N CYS A 163 -3.24 -1.59 -2.45
CA CYS A 163 -3.35 -2.76 -3.32
C CYS A 163 -4.47 -3.74 -2.92
N GLY A 164 -5.04 -3.58 -1.73
CA GLY A 164 -5.96 -4.57 -1.14
C GLY A 164 -5.23 -5.82 -0.62
N GLU A 165 -3.91 -5.73 -0.44
CA GLU A 165 -3.04 -6.78 0.09
C GLU A 165 -3.05 -6.72 1.62
N PHE A 166 -4.23 -6.89 2.22
CA PHE A 166 -4.46 -6.57 3.65
C PHE A 166 -3.66 -7.44 4.63
N HIS A 167 -3.30 -8.67 4.26
CA HIS A 167 -2.45 -9.51 5.10
C HIS A 167 -1.03 -8.93 5.23
N ASP A 168 -0.46 -8.46 4.11
CA ASP A 168 0.87 -7.88 4.11
C ASP A 168 0.84 -6.49 4.76
N ALA A 169 -0.23 -5.72 4.56
CA ALA A 169 -0.47 -4.51 5.32
C ALA A 169 -0.55 -4.79 6.83
N GLU A 170 -1.30 -5.79 7.27
CA GLU A 170 -1.38 -6.16 8.69
C GLU A 170 -0.01 -6.56 9.26
N HIS A 171 0.81 -7.28 8.49
CA HIS A 171 2.17 -7.62 8.92
C HIS A 171 2.99 -6.36 9.25
N TRP A 172 3.05 -5.40 8.33
CA TRP A 172 3.78 -4.15 8.56
C TRP A 172 3.14 -3.28 9.64
N GLY A 173 1.81 -3.27 9.74
CA GLY A 173 1.08 -2.58 10.82
C GLY A 173 1.44 -3.13 12.21
N ARG A 174 1.61 -4.45 12.35
CA ARG A 174 2.08 -5.07 13.60
C ARG A 174 3.52 -4.68 13.93
N GLU A 175 4.41 -4.67 12.95
CA GLU A 175 5.80 -4.22 13.14
C GLU A 175 5.85 -2.75 13.60
N LEU A 176 5.05 -1.88 12.98
CA LEU A 176 4.95 -0.48 13.36
C LEU A 176 4.38 -0.29 14.78
N ALA A 177 3.38 -1.10 15.15
CA ALA A 177 2.82 -1.11 16.50
C ALA A 177 3.86 -1.57 17.54
N LEU A 178 4.67 -2.59 17.22
CA LEU A 178 5.77 -3.05 18.07
C LEU A 178 6.80 -1.95 18.31
N HIS A 179 7.09 -1.17 17.27
CA HIS A 179 8.00 -0.02 17.32
C HIS A 179 7.37 1.25 17.91
N ARG A 180 6.07 1.22 18.24
CA ARG A 180 5.29 2.38 18.68
C ARG A 180 5.35 3.57 17.71
N PHE A 181 5.45 3.28 16.41
CA PHE A 181 5.38 4.33 15.38
C PHE A 181 3.99 4.97 15.40
N ALA A 182 3.94 6.30 15.34
CA ALA A 182 2.71 7.09 15.35
C ALA A 182 2.58 7.87 14.04
N PRO A 183 1.73 7.44 13.10
CA PRO A 183 1.61 8.09 11.80
C PRO A 183 1.06 9.52 11.89
N ASP A 184 0.25 9.83 12.91
CA ASP A 184 -0.30 11.18 13.13
C ASP A 184 0.78 12.22 13.48
N GLU A 185 1.79 11.80 14.24
CA GLU A 185 2.95 12.63 14.56
C GLU A 185 3.84 12.83 13.32
N PHE A 186 3.87 11.81 12.45
CA PHE A 186 4.69 11.78 11.25
C PHE A 186 4.07 12.54 10.06
N LEU A 187 2.77 12.44 9.86
CA LEU A 187 2.02 13.08 8.76
C LEU A 187 1.51 14.49 9.09
N GLY A 188 1.60 14.88 10.37
CA GLY A 188 0.75 15.94 10.94
C GLY A 188 -0.71 15.50 10.98
N ALA A 189 -1.58 16.28 11.64
CA ALA A 189 -3.00 15.97 11.86
C ALA A 189 -3.86 15.94 10.58
N ARG A 190 -3.53 15.09 9.61
CA ARG A 190 -4.33 14.77 8.41
C ARG A 190 -5.20 13.53 8.59
N SER A 191 -4.99 12.73 9.64
CA SER A 191 -5.83 11.59 10.00
C SER A 191 -7.22 11.96 10.54
N ALA A 192 -7.44 13.23 10.88
CA ALA A 192 -8.72 13.76 11.37
C ALA A 192 -9.61 14.37 10.27
N ALA A 193 -9.36 14.08 8.99
CA ALA A 193 -10.25 14.48 7.91
C ALA A 193 -11.25 13.35 7.62
N PRO A 194 -12.56 13.58 7.80
CA PRO A 194 -13.60 12.56 7.65
C PRO A 194 -13.62 11.96 6.24
#